data_AF-A0A8H4Q076-F1
#
_entry.id   AF-A0A8H4Q076-F1
#
_cell.length_a   1.000
_cell.length_b   1.000
_cell.length_c   1.000
_cell.angle_alpha   90.00
_cell.angle_beta   90.00
_cell.angle_gamma   90.00
#
_symmetry.space_group_name_H-M   'P 1'
#
loop_
_entity.id
_entity.type
_entity.pdbx_description
1 polymer ?
#
loop_
_entity_poly.entity_id
_entity_poly.type
_entity_poly.pdbx_seq_one_letter_code
_entity_poly.pdbx_strand_id
1 'polypeptide(L)'
;MDPDSMDPRLSDSQIVASFTPKQRDIFQWYTETLNCSIEATLDDRVWSALVREKYPTPEEFEEFGIVIDMWCGRHSRRAERPMPLDEFIRLVQGTRFDDDDSRAEYIWHMEMGNMPFIFLGSSDCGGKSIGYGIRPGAYYLWPNLDARPKDKFVLDRSVLGINFNVTVVFSPSESESPCGRDREGSSSDDSVESTEPDDVNHGHGFTFAQIGALYIFADDWERAKDSGVDNIVGHAWRDTGFGVVVEVSPRAQLGAIWVIWNVYPPHPDDSSERAERVPTLDDNGSLLPDVGRLYDDSQAQFMVAKIADSLEDLKRPRTGFAFEGQVRHECQLVRAKLVGDHQQIMRQHISRSERQAKMFC
;
A
#
# COMPACT_ATOMS: atom_id res chain seq x y z
N MET A 1 -4.22 2.66 -37.18
CA MET A 1 -4.75 3.57 -36.14
C MET A 1 -3.54 4.07 -35.40
N ASP A 2 -3.43 5.38 -35.19
CA ASP A 2 -2.28 5.93 -34.45
C ASP A 2 -2.41 5.51 -32.96
N PRO A 3 -1.46 4.74 -32.40
CA PRO A 3 -1.53 4.30 -31.01
C PRO A 3 -1.63 5.45 -30.00
N ASP A 4 -1.06 6.61 -30.34
CA ASP A 4 -1.07 7.82 -29.51
C ASP A 4 -2.44 8.53 -29.53
N SER A 5 -3.32 8.15 -30.45
CA SER A 5 -4.68 8.71 -30.58
C SER A 5 -5.77 7.90 -29.87
N MET A 6 -5.42 6.75 -29.27
CA MET A 6 -6.40 5.88 -28.61
C MET A 6 -6.89 6.49 -27.31
N ASP A 7 -8.21 6.44 -27.05
CA ASP A 7 -8.75 6.89 -25.76
C ASP A 7 -8.24 5.96 -24.64
N PRO A 8 -7.46 6.47 -23.66
CA PRO A 8 -6.91 5.65 -22.58
C PRO A 8 -7.98 5.02 -21.68
N ARG A 9 -9.24 5.46 -21.78
CA ARG A 9 -10.38 4.93 -21.02
C ARG A 9 -11.00 3.66 -21.61
N LEU A 10 -10.55 3.20 -22.78
CA LEU A 10 -11.09 1.98 -23.37
C LEU A 10 -10.71 0.77 -22.50
N SER A 11 -11.71 -0.02 -22.14
CA SER A 11 -11.51 -1.35 -21.54
C SER A 11 -10.78 -2.28 -22.51
N ASP A 12 -10.18 -3.36 -22.00
CA ASP A 12 -9.49 -4.36 -22.83
C ASP A 12 -10.41 -4.90 -23.94
N SER A 13 -11.69 -5.14 -23.63
CA SER A 13 -12.70 -5.57 -24.62
C SER A 13 -12.94 -4.54 -25.72
N GLN A 14 -12.96 -3.24 -25.39
CA GLN A 14 -13.17 -2.16 -26.34
C GLN A 14 -11.93 -1.93 -27.22
N ILE A 15 -10.73 -2.10 -26.65
CA ILE A 15 -9.47 -2.08 -27.41
C ILE A 15 -9.48 -3.21 -28.44
N VAL A 16 -9.74 -4.45 -28.01
CA VAL A 16 -9.79 -5.61 -28.93
C VAL A 16 -10.91 -5.47 -29.98
N ALA A 17 -12.05 -4.88 -29.61
CA ALA A 17 -13.13 -4.59 -30.56
C ALA A 17 -12.74 -3.55 -31.61
N SER A 18 -11.82 -2.63 -31.30
CA SER A 18 -11.32 -1.62 -32.23
C SER A 18 -10.36 -2.18 -33.30
N PHE A 19 -9.82 -3.39 -33.06
CA PHE A 19 -8.87 -4.02 -33.98
C PHE A 19 -9.53 -4.41 -35.31
N THR A 20 -8.80 -4.18 -36.41
CA THR A 20 -9.15 -4.73 -37.72
C THR A 20 -9.06 -6.26 -37.71
N PRO A 21 -9.65 -6.98 -38.70
CA PRO A 21 -9.51 -8.44 -38.77
C PRO A 21 -8.05 -8.92 -38.70
N LYS A 22 -7.14 -8.27 -39.45
CA LYS A 22 -5.71 -8.60 -39.43
C LYS A 22 -5.07 -8.37 -38.05
N GLN A 23 -5.43 -7.28 -37.39
CA GLN A 23 -4.94 -6.96 -36.05
C GLN A 23 -5.45 -7.94 -34.99
N ARG A 24 -6.68 -8.44 -35.13
CA ARG A 24 -7.21 -9.51 -34.27
C ARG A 24 -6.46 -10.82 -34.45
N ASP A 25 -6.14 -11.19 -35.69
CA ASP A 25 -5.33 -12.39 -35.97
C ASP A 25 -3.94 -12.27 -35.32
N ILE A 26 -3.32 -11.08 -35.42
CA ILE A 26 -2.04 -10.78 -34.77
C ILE A 26 -2.16 -10.90 -33.24
N PHE A 27 -3.18 -10.27 -32.67
CA PHE A 27 -3.43 -10.28 -31.22
C PHE A 27 -3.66 -11.69 -30.69
N GLN A 28 -4.44 -12.50 -31.40
CA GLN A 28 -4.69 -13.90 -31.07
C GLN A 28 -3.39 -14.71 -31.09
N TRP A 29 -2.59 -14.59 -32.15
CA TRP A 29 -1.30 -15.28 -32.21
C TRP A 29 -0.37 -14.87 -31.06
N TYR A 30 -0.32 -13.56 -30.74
CA TYR A 30 0.48 -13.05 -29.64
C TYR A 30 0.06 -13.66 -28.29
N THR A 31 -1.24 -13.69 -27.99
CA THR A 31 -1.76 -14.27 -26.74
C THR A 31 -1.55 -15.79 -26.67
N GLU A 32 -1.77 -16.50 -27.77
CA GLU A 32 -1.49 -17.95 -27.86
C GLU A 32 -0.01 -18.28 -27.66
N THR A 33 0.88 -17.44 -28.20
CA THR A 33 2.34 -17.64 -28.10
C THR A 33 2.84 -17.37 -26.68
N LEU A 34 2.35 -16.30 -26.02
CA LEU A 34 2.64 -16.04 -24.61
C LEU A 34 2.19 -17.20 -23.71
N ASN A 35 0.98 -17.71 -23.92
CA ASN A 35 0.42 -18.78 -23.11
C ASN A 35 1.15 -20.12 -23.31
N CYS A 36 1.64 -20.40 -24.51
CA CYS A 36 2.33 -21.66 -24.81
C CYS A 36 3.81 -21.65 -24.42
N SER A 37 4.45 -20.48 -24.28
CA SER A 37 5.91 -20.40 -24.27
C SER A 37 6.47 -19.26 -23.43
N ILE A 38 5.98 -19.09 -22.20
CA ILE A 38 6.41 -18.05 -21.23
C ILE A 38 7.94 -17.97 -21.14
N GLU A 39 8.65 -19.10 -21.04
CA GLU A 39 10.12 -19.13 -20.98
C GLU A 39 10.82 -18.59 -22.24
N ALA A 40 10.24 -18.82 -23.43
CA ALA A 40 10.79 -18.31 -24.69
C ALA A 40 10.51 -16.80 -24.87
N THR A 41 9.46 -16.29 -24.23
CA THR A 41 9.14 -14.85 -24.24
C THR A 41 9.99 -14.04 -23.26
N LEU A 42 10.79 -14.70 -22.41
CA LEU A 42 11.77 -14.05 -21.52
C LEU A 42 13.14 -13.84 -22.20
N ASP A 43 13.46 -14.50 -23.32
CA ASP A 43 14.66 -14.21 -24.14
C ASP A 43 14.26 -13.39 -25.37
N ASP A 44 14.59 -12.09 -25.34
CA ASP A 44 14.32 -11.12 -26.42
C ASP A 44 14.79 -11.59 -27.81
N ARG A 45 15.86 -12.38 -27.89
CA ARG A 45 16.39 -12.86 -29.17
C ARG A 45 15.50 -13.95 -29.77
N VAL A 46 15.03 -14.86 -28.92
CA VAL A 46 14.10 -15.92 -29.31
C VAL A 46 12.77 -15.31 -29.69
N TRP A 47 12.26 -14.38 -28.87
CA TRP A 47 11.04 -13.62 -29.17
C TRP A 47 11.14 -12.87 -30.50
N SER A 48 12.22 -12.12 -30.72
CA SER A 48 12.44 -11.38 -31.97
C SER A 48 12.51 -12.29 -33.20
N ALA A 49 13.13 -13.47 -33.07
CA ALA A 49 13.21 -14.44 -34.17
C ALA A 49 11.82 -15.01 -34.52
N LEU A 50 11.03 -15.39 -33.52
CA LEU A 50 9.66 -15.89 -33.71
C LEU A 50 8.75 -14.87 -34.38
N VAL A 51 8.82 -13.60 -33.95
CA VAL A 51 8.04 -12.51 -34.57
C VAL A 51 8.46 -12.31 -36.03
N ARG A 52 9.76 -12.29 -36.33
CA ARG A 52 10.25 -12.14 -37.72
C ARG A 52 9.93 -13.33 -38.61
N GLU A 53 9.86 -14.54 -38.06
CA GLU A 53 9.43 -15.72 -38.81
C GLU A 53 7.93 -15.63 -39.17
N LYS A 54 7.10 -15.21 -38.20
CA LYS A 54 5.65 -15.09 -38.38
C LYS A 54 5.26 -13.91 -39.27
N TYR A 55 5.96 -12.79 -39.15
CA TYR A 55 5.70 -11.54 -39.87
C TYR A 55 6.98 -11.10 -40.61
N PRO A 56 7.32 -11.78 -41.73
CA PRO A 56 8.62 -11.62 -42.39
C PRO A 56 8.73 -10.35 -43.24
N THR A 57 7.61 -9.76 -43.65
CA THR A 57 7.62 -8.52 -44.45
C THR A 57 7.67 -7.30 -43.54
N PRO A 58 8.32 -6.19 -43.98
CA PRO A 58 8.34 -4.94 -43.21
C PRO A 58 6.95 -4.44 -42.82
N GLU A 59 5.98 -4.55 -43.72
CA GLU A 59 4.60 -4.07 -43.50
C GLU A 59 3.84 -4.93 -42.48
N GLU A 60 4.07 -6.24 -42.47
CA GLU A 60 3.49 -7.12 -41.44
C GLU A 60 4.15 -6.92 -40.08
N PHE A 61 5.45 -6.68 -40.06
CA PHE A 61 6.19 -6.39 -38.83
C PHE A 61 5.78 -5.03 -38.23
N GLU A 62 5.56 -4.02 -39.07
CA GLU A 62 5.03 -2.72 -38.64
C GLU A 62 3.61 -2.86 -38.08
N GLU A 63 2.74 -3.61 -38.75
CA GLU A 63 1.37 -3.88 -38.25
C GLU A 63 1.41 -4.63 -36.91
N PHE A 64 2.32 -5.60 -36.75
CA PHE A 64 2.57 -6.26 -35.47
C PHE A 64 2.98 -5.25 -34.40
N GLY A 65 3.95 -4.38 -34.71
CA GLY A 65 4.42 -3.33 -33.80
C GLY A 65 3.28 -2.43 -33.33
N ILE A 66 2.39 -2.02 -34.24
CA ILE A 66 1.21 -1.21 -33.91
C ILE A 66 0.30 -1.98 -32.93
N VAL A 67 -0.03 -3.25 -33.20
CA VAL A 67 -0.90 -4.04 -32.31
C VAL A 67 -0.28 -4.21 -30.92
N ILE A 68 1.02 -4.49 -30.85
CA ILE A 68 1.73 -4.63 -29.58
C ILE A 68 1.79 -3.30 -28.83
N ASP A 69 2.05 -2.19 -29.51
CA ASP A 69 2.04 -0.87 -28.85
C ASP A 69 0.64 -0.47 -28.37
N MET A 70 -0.39 -0.76 -29.18
CA MET A 70 -1.80 -0.60 -28.79
C MET A 70 -2.17 -1.46 -27.58
N TRP A 71 -1.71 -2.70 -27.52
CA TRP A 71 -2.02 -3.63 -26.44
C TRP A 71 -1.17 -3.38 -25.19
N CYS A 72 0.16 -3.47 -25.29
CA CYS A 72 1.08 -3.32 -24.17
C CYS A 72 1.12 -1.88 -23.65
N GLY A 73 1.09 -0.88 -24.55
CA GLY A 73 1.07 0.54 -24.18
C GLY A 73 -0.23 0.98 -23.50
N ARG A 74 -1.27 0.13 -23.45
CA ARG A 74 -2.54 0.47 -22.77
C ARG A 74 -2.34 0.75 -21.28
N HIS A 75 -1.39 0.07 -20.64
CA HIS A 75 -1.10 0.27 -19.22
C HIS A 75 -0.46 1.64 -19.00
N SER A 76 0.54 2.01 -19.81
CA SER A 76 1.17 3.34 -19.76
C SER A 76 0.15 4.45 -20.03
N ARG A 77 -0.68 4.31 -21.08
CA ARG A 77 -1.74 5.28 -21.41
C ARG A 77 -2.79 5.41 -20.29
N ARG A 78 -3.14 4.32 -19.61
CA ARG A 78 -4.00 4.37 -18.42
C ARG A 78 -3.29 5.06 -17.25
N ALA A 79 -1.99 4.81 -17.07
CA ALA A 79 -1.18 5.49 -16.07
C ALA A 79 -0.95 6.99 -16.38
N GLU A 80 -1.19 7.47 -17.60
CA GLU A 80 -1.12 8.92 -17.86
C GLU A 80 -2.29 9.69 -17.25
N ARG A 81 -3.42 9.04 -16.94
CA ARG A 81 -4.60 9.69 -16.38
C ARG A 81 -4.85 9.30 -14.94
N PRO A 82 -5.13 10.27 -14.04
CA PRO A 82 -5.58 9.96 -12.70
C PRO A 82 -6.84 9.09 -12.73
N MET A 83 -6.79 7.94 -12.07
CA MET A 83 -7.94 7.09 -11.81
C MET A 83 -8.99 7.91 -11.04
N PRO A 84 -10.27 7.91 -11.46
CA PRO A 84 -11.31 8.59 -10.72
C PRO A 84 -11.44 8.06 -9.28
N LEU A 85 -11.78 8.92 -8.33
CA LEU A 85 -11.95 8.53 -6.92
C LEU A 85 -12.93 7.37 -6.74
N ASP A 86 -14.09 7.40 -7.41
CA ASP A 86 -15.06 6.30 -7.33
C ASP A 86 -14.52 4.98 -7.86
N GLU A 87 -13.59 5.02 -8.81
CA GLU A 87 -12.93 3.82 -9.34
C GLU A 87 -11.89 3.29 -8.36
N PHE A 88 -11.11 4.18 -7.73
CA PHE A 88 -10.23 3.80 -6.62
C PHE A 88 -11.01 3.15 -5.46
N ILE A 89 -12.13 3.74 -5.04
CA ILE A 89 -12.96 3.17 -3.97
C ILE A 89 -13.49 1.79 -4.38
N ARG A 90 -13.95 1.63 -5.63
CA ARG A 90 -14.38 0.32 -6.15
C ARG A 90 -13.24 -0.69 -6.24
N LEU A 91 -12.03 -0.26 -6.61
CA LEU A 91 -10.85 -1.11 -6.62
C LEU A 91 -10.62 -1.67 -5.22
N VAL A 92 -10.49 -0.81 -4.20
CA VAL A 92 -10.26 -1.26 -2.82
C VAL A 92 -11.40 -2.16 -2.32
N GLN A 93 -12.66 -1.76 -2.53
CA GLN A 93 -13.84 -2.53 -2.13
C GLN A 93 -13.98 -3.88 -2.85
N GLY A 94 -13.51 -3.96 -4.09
CA GLY A 94 -13.56 -5.17 -4.92
C GLY A 94 -12.40 -6.13 -4.63
N THR A 95 -11.34 -5.66 -3.99
CA THR A 95 -10.16 -6.48 -3.67
C THR A 95 -10.50 -7.55 -2.62
N ARG A 96 -10.28 -8.80 -2.99
CA ARG A 96 -10.25 -9.94 -2.08
C ARG A 96 -8.85 -10.10 -1.51
N PHE A 97 -8.59 -9.49 -0.36
CA PHE A 97 -7.25 -9.50 0.25
C PHE A 97 -6.75 -10.89 0.69
N ASP A 98 -7.67 -11.86 0.80
CA ASP A 98 -7.42 -13.28 1.04
C ASP A 98 -6.98 -14.05 -0.23
N ASP A 99 -7.11 -13.45 -1.40
CA ASP A 99 -6.83 -14.04 -2.71
C ASP A 99 -5.57 -13.41 -3.32
N ASP A 100 -4.64 -14.26 -3.77
CA ASP A 100 -3.32 -13.82 -4.25
C ASP A 100 -3.42 -13.01 -5.54
N ASP A 101 -4.27 -13.43 -6.49
CA ASP A 101 -4.44 -12.76 -7.78
C ASP A 101 -5.13 -11.40 -7.60
N SER A 102 -6.21 -11.35 -6.81
CA SER A 102 -6.91 -10.10 -6.52
C SER A 102 -6.01 -9.11 -5.77
N ARG A 103 -5.20 -9.59 -4.83
CA ARG A 103 -4.23 -8.73 -4.13
C ARG A 103 -3.10 -8.26 -5.04
N ALA A 104 -2.61 -9.11 -5.95
CA ALA A 104 -1.60 -8.73 -6.92
C ALA A 104 -2.12 -7.65 -7.89
N GLU A 105 -3.37 -7.76 -8.35
CA GLU A 105 -4.03 -6.73 -9.16
C GLU A 105 -4.15 -5.41 -8.40
N TYR A 106 -4.58 -5.45 -7.13
CA TYR A 106 -4.62 -4.29 -6.25
C TYR A 106 -3.25 -3.60 -6.13
N ILE A 107 -2.20 -4.35 -5.79
CA ILE A 107 -0.83 -3.84 -5.65
C ILE A 107 -0.37 -3.21 -6.97
N TRP A 108 -0.59 -3.91 -8.09
CA TRP A 108 -0.21 -3.42 -9.41
C TRP A 108 -0.84 -2.08 -9.71
N HIS A 109 -2.14 -1.91 -9.41
CA HIS A 109 -2.82 -0.63 -9.58
C HIS A 109 -2.24 0.46 -8.66
N MET A 110 -1.98 0.15 -7.40
CA MET A 110 -1.47 1.14 -6.43
C MET A 110 -0.06 1.64 -6.77
N GLU A 111 0.79 0.77 -7.33
CA GLU A 111 2.20 1.09 -7.60
C GLU A 111 2.46 1.56 -9.04
N MET A 112 1.71 1.02 -10.01
CA MET A 112 1.91 1.33 -11.45
C MET A 112 0.84 2.25 -12.02
N GLY A 113 -0.28 2.42 -11.31
CA GLY A 113 -1.36 3.28 -11.75
C GLY A 113 -1.19 4.72 -11.28
N ASN A 114 -1.83 5.64 -12.00
CA ASN A 114 -1.93 7.03 -11.58
C ASN A 114 -3.13 7.19 -10.66
N MET A 115 -2.90 6.97 -9.38
CA MET A 115 -3.95 7.00 -8.37
C MET A 115 -4.43 8.43 -8.07
N PRO A 116 -5.71 8.64 -7.73
CA PRO A 116 -6.21 9.97 -7.39
C PRO A 116 -5.62 10.45 -6.08
N PHE A 117 -5.25 11.73 -6.00
CA PHE A 117 -5.08 12.36 -4.70
C PHE A 117 -6.46 12.54 -4.04
N ILE A 118 -6.65 12.00 -2.84
CA ILE A 118 -7.96 11.95 -2.18
C ILE A 118 -8.03 13.10 -1.18
N PHE A 119 -8.76 14.16 -1.51
CA PHE A 119 -8.97 15.27 -0.58
C PHE A 119 -9.99 14.90 0.49
N LEU A 120 -9.55 14.82 1.76
CA LEU A 120 -10.39 14.42 2.89
C LEU A 120 -11.26 15.56 3.43
N GLY A 121 -10.89 16.80 3.14
CA GLY A 121 -11.48 17.99 3.74
C GLY A 121 -10.55 18.60 4.80
N SER A 122 -11.11 19.14 5.86
CA SER A 122 -10.36 19.87 6.88
C SER A 122 -10.67 19.42 8.30
N SER A 123 -9.68 19.57 9.17
CA SER A 123 -9.79 19.32 10.61
C SER A 123 -9.01 20.41 11.37
N ASP A 124 -9.42 20.69 12.59
CA ASP A 124 -8.70 21.53 13.55
C ASP A 124 -7.89 20.72 14.57
N CYS A 125 -7.77 19.40 14.35
CA CYS A 125 -6.96 18.53 15.17
C CYS A 125 -5.50 19.00 15.16
N GLY A 126 -4.97 19.30 16.35
CA GLY A 126 -3.64 19.90 16.49
C GLY A 126 -3.65 21.41 16.75
N GLY A 127 -4.83 22.02 16.85
CA GLY A 127 -5.00 23.43 17.28
C GLY A 127 -5.06 24.45 16.15
N LYS A 128 -4.99 24.01 14.89
CA LYS A 128 -5.14 24.86 13.70
C LYS A 128 -6.01 24.13 12.67
N SER A 129 -6.96 24.84 12.06
CA SER A 129 -7.72 24.30 10.93
C SER A 129 -6.82 24.20 9.69
N ILE A 130 -6.70 23.00 9.12
CA ILE A 130 -5.90 22.74 7.92
C ILE A 130 -6.56 21.66 7.04
N GLY A 131 -6.21 21.65 5.76
CA GLY A 131 -6.65 20.63 4.81
C GLY A 131 -5.84 19.34 4.94
N TYR A 132 -6.51 18.20 4.77
CA TYR A 132 -5.91 16.87 4.78
C TYR A 132 -6.23 16.12 3.48
N GLY A 133 -5.31 15.27 3.05
CA GLY A 133 -5.50 14.41 1.90
C GLY A 133 -4.79 13.08 2.05
N ILE A 134 -5.12 12.13 1.18
CA ILE A 134 -4.45 10.85 1.06
C ILE A 134 -3.75 10.80 -0.28
N ARG A 135 -2.46 10.47 -0.28
CA ARG A 135 -1.76 10.00 -1.45
C ARG A 135 -1.80 8.47 -1.45
N PRO A 136 -2.48 7.82 -2.41
CA PRO A 136 -2.55 6.37 -2.43
C PRO A 136 -1.19 5.71 -2.62
N GLY A 137 -1.04 4.53 -2.02
CA GLY A 137 0.14 3.65 -2.13
C GLY A 137 -0.05 2.38 -1.31
N ALA A 138 0.57 1.27 -1.71
CA ALA A 138 0.42 -0.02 -1.02
C ALA A 138 1.48 -0.26 0.08
N TYR A 139 2.56 0.53 0.08
CA TYR A 139 3.78 0.25 0.85
C TYR A 139 4.31 1.44 1.65
N TYR A 140 3.45 2.04 2.49
CA TYR A 140 3.90 3.14 3.34
C TYR A 140 4.40 2.66 4.71
N LEU A 141 3.72 1.68 5.31
CA LEU A 141 4.03 1.13 6.62
C LEU A 141 4.86 -0.16 6.49
N TRP A 142 5.74 -0.34 7.46
CA TRP A 142 6.58 -1.53 7.60
C TRP A 142 6.28 -2.27 8.91
N PRO A 143 6.29 -3.61 8.90
CA PRO A 143 6.24 -4.38 10.13
C PRO A 143 7.48 -4.06 10.97
N ASN A 144 7.26 -3.79 12.25
CA ASN A 144 8.34 -3.49 13.19
C ASN A 144 8.92 -4.76 13.83
N LEU A 145 8.19 -5.88 13.72
CA LEU A 145 8.64 -7.22 14.09
C LEU A 145 8.37 -8.21 12.95
N ASP A 146 9.27 -9.19 12.82
CA ASP A 146 9.20 -10.26 11.81
C ASP A 146 9.13 -9.75 10.35
N ALA A 147 10.18 -9.03 9.91
CA ALA A 147 10.25 -8.49 8.55
C ALA A 147 10.41 -9.56 7.46
N ARG A 148 10.88 -10.76 7.82
CA ARG A 148 11.13 -11.89 6.91
C ARG A 148 10.60 -13.20 7.51
N PRO A 149 9.28 -13.34 7.66
CA PRO A 149 8.71 -14.55 8.22
C PRO A 149 9.00 -15.73 7.30
N LYS A 150 9.28 -16.89 7.90
CA LYS A 150 9.49 -18.15 7.18
C LYS A 150 8.19 -18.94 6.94
N ASP A 151 7.05 -18.38 7.36
CA ASP A 151 5.73 -19.01 7.23
C ASP A 151 5.19 -18.84 5.80
N LYS A 152 4.67 -19.94 5.22
CA LYS A 152 4.21 -20.02 3.83
C LYS A 152 2.89 -19.29 3.58
N PHE A 153 2.12 -19.00 4.63
CA PHE A 153 0.80 -18.36 4.50
C PHE A 153 0.81 -16.87 4.86
N VAL A 154 2.00 -16.28 4.96
CA VAL A 154 2.14 -14.85 5.21
C VAL A 154 1.65 -14.07 4.00
N LEU A 155 0.78 -13.11 4.27
CA LEU A 155 0.30 -12.17 3.27
C LEU A 155 1.37 -11.16 2.91
N ASP A 156 1.25 -10.61 1.72
CA ASP A 156 2.08 -9.49 1.28
C ASP A 156 1.98 -8.29 2.26
N ARG A 157 3.03 -7.46 2.32
CA ARG A 157 3.10 -6.34 3.27
C ARG A 157 2.04 -5.25 3.03
N SER A 158 1.37 -5.24 1.88
CA SER A 158 0.18 -4.43 1.65
C SER A 158 -0.94 -4.76 2.64
N VAL A 159 -0.90 -5.95 3.28
CA VAL A 159 -1.78 -6.37 4.36
C VAL A 159 -0.98 -6.68 5.63
N LEU A 160 -1.24 -5.94 6.69
CA LEU A 160 -0.52 -6.07 7.97
C LEU A 160 -1.50 -6.23 9.13
N GLY A 161 -0.95 -6.53 10.30
CA GLY A 161 -1.66 -6.48 11.57
C GLY A 161 -1.09 -5.40 12.48
N ILE A 162 -1.94 -4.83 13.33
CA ILE A 162 -1.55 -3.99 14.45
C ILE A 162 -2.03 -4.60 15.76
N ASN A 163 -1.15 -4.66 16.76
CA ASN A 163 -1.51 -5.01 18.14
C ASN A 163 -1.36 -3.78 19.04
N PHE A 164 -2.42 -3.45 19.78
CA PHE A 164 -2.44 -2.30 20.70
C PHE A 164 -2.00 -2.64 22.13
N ASN A 165 -2.09 -3.91 22.48
CA ASN A 165 -1.86 -4.43 23.84
C ASN A 165 -0.46 -5.02 24.04
N VAL A 166 0.41 -4.97 23.04
CA VAL A 166 1.77 -5.50 23.11
C VAL A 166 2.77 -4.35 23.14
N THR A 167 3.56 -4.28 24.22
CA THR A 167 4.65 -3.31 24.34
C THR A 167 5.79 -3.69 23.41
N VAL A 168 6.20 -2.77 22.55
CA VAL A 168 7.37 -2.99 21.68
C VAL A 168 8.64 -2.67 22.46
N VAL A 169 9.41 -3.70 22.82
CA VAL A 169 10.70 -3.55 23.49
C VAL A 169 11.80 -3.74 22.45
N PHE A 170 12.54 -2.68 22.10
CA PHE A 170 13.69 -2.80 21.19
C PHE A 170 15.00 -2.85 21.98
N SER A 171 15.80 -3.89 21.72
CA SER A 171 17.18 -3.96 22.18
C SER A 171 18.08 -3.28 21.13
N PRO A 172 18.89 -2.26 21.49
CA PRO A 172 19.76 -1.54 20.56
C PRO A 172 20.80 -2.40 19.81
N SER A 173 20.94 -3.68 20.18
CA SER A 173 21.92 -4.61 19.62
C SER A 173 21.53 -5.27 18.29
N GLU A 174 20.31 -5.03 17.79
CA GLU A 174 19.83 -5.59 16.50
C GLU A 174 20.09 -4.65 15.31
N SER A 175 21.03 -3.71 15.42
CA SER A 175 21.62 -3.07 14.24
C SER A 175 22.33 -4.14 13.41
N GLU A 176 21.59 -4.72 12.46
CA GLU A 176 22.09 -5.69 11.49
C GLU A 176 23.27 -5.06 10.75
N SER A 177 24.48 -5.58 11.03
CA SER A 177 25.67 -5.22 10.28
C SER A 177 25.44 -5.45 8.77
N PRO A 178 25.74 -4.46 7.92
CA PRO A 178 25.74 -4.68 6.49
C PRO A 178 26.96 -5.56 6.16
N CYS A 179 26.73 -6.66 5.44
CA CYS A 179 27.68 -7.67 4.97
C CYS A 179 27.92 -8.89 5.89
N GLY A 180 27.32 -10.02 5.48
CA GLY A 180 28.10 -11.25 5.33
C GLY A 180 27.75 -12.42 6.27
N ARG A 181 27.28 -13.48 5.61
CA ARG A 181 27.20 -14.90 6.01
C ARG A 181 26.01 -15.29 6.87
N ASP A 182 25.27 -16.23 6.30
CA ASP A 182 24.35 -17.17 6.95
C ASP A 182 24.92 -17.60 8.32
N ARG A 183 24.45 -16.95 9.38
CA ARG A 183 24.49 -17.51 10.72
C ARG A 183 23.15 -18.15 10.98
N GLU A 184 23.08 -19.43 10.62
CA GLU A 184 22.22 -20.37 11.33
C GLU A 184 22.50 -20.26 12.83
N GLY A 185 21.45 -20.04 13.63
CA GLY A 185 21.50 -20.22 15.08
C GLY A 185 21.79 -18.96 15.90
N SER A 186 20.82 -18.05 15.97
CA SER A 186 20.51 -17.35 17.22
C SER A 186 19.00 -17.29 17.36
N SER A 187 18.47 -18.29 18.06
CA SER A 187 17.09 -18.35 18.53
C SER A 187 16.89 -17.23 19.56
N SER A 188 16.53 -16.02 19.12
CA SER A 188 15.77 -15.14 19.99
C SER A 188 14.41 -15.82 20.18
N ASP A 189 14.06 -16.04 21.44
CA ASP A 189 12.85 -16.73 21.88
C ASP A 189 11.62 -15.80 21.72
N ASP A 190 11.50 -15.16 20.55
CA ASP A 190 10.33 -14.42 20.12
C ASP A 190 9.29 -15.47 19.70
N SER A 191 8.47 -15.91 20.64
CA SER A 191 7.39 -16.86 20.38
C SER A 191 6.30 -16.14 19.57
N VAL A 192 6.21 -16.47 18.29
CA VAL A 192 5.13 -16.04 17.42
C VAL A 192 3.95 -16.97 17.64
N GLU A 193 3.02 -16.56 18.50
CA GLU A 193 1.77 -17.27 18.69
C GLU A 193 0.76 -16.80 17.63
N SER A 194 -0.03 -17.74 17.10
CA SER A 194 -1.15 -17.37 16.23
C SER A 194 -2.27 -16.86 17.14
N THR A 195 -2.84 -15.70 16.85
CA THR A 195 -4.00 -15.19 17.59
C THR A 195 -5.14 -16.20 17.48
N GLU A 196 -5.80 -16.50 18.61
CA GLU A 196 -6.98 -17.37 18.66
C GLU A 196 -8.20 -16.64 18.02
N PRO A 197 -9.13 -17.38 17.39
CA PRO A 197 -10.29 -16.80 16.69
C PRO A 197 -11.28 -16.04 17.59
N ASP A 198 -11.15 -16.08 18.92
CA ASP A 198 -12.01 -15.35 19.87
C ASP A 198 -11.53 -13.91 20.15
N ASP A 199 -10.38 -13.49 19.60
CA ASP A 199 -9.77 -12.16 19.80
C ASP A 199 -10.29 -11.10 18.79
N VAL A 200 -11.50 -11.32 18.25
CA VAL A 200 -12.18 -10.47 17.24
C VAL A 200 -12.60 -9.11 17.78
N ASN A 201 -12.53 -8.90 19.10
CA ASN A 201 -12.76 -7.58 19.69
C ASN A 201 -11.56 -6.66 19.42
N HIS A 202 -11.82 -5.51 18.79
CA HIS A 202 -10.81 -4.48 18.45
C HIS A 202 -10.01 -3.93 19.64
N GLY A 203 -10.35 -4.31 20.88
CA GLY A 203 -9.63 -3.91 22.09
C GLY A 203 -8.15 -4.31 22.10
N HIS A 204 -7.74 -5.27 21.26
CA HIS A 204 -6.35 -5.75 21.20
C HIS A 204 -5.63 -5.46 19.87
N GLY A 205 -6.34 -4.97 18.85
CA GLY A 205 -5.76 -4.72 17.53
C GLY A 205 -6.68 -5.13 16.38
N PHE A 206 -6.16 -5.06 15.16
CA PHE A 206 -6.86 -5.50 13.94
C PHE A 206 -5.88 -5.79 12.78
N THR A 207 -6.37 -6.44 11.73
CA THR A 207 -5.69 -6.55 10.43
C THR A 207 -6.16 -5.44 9.50
N PHE A 208 -5.30 -5.00 8.60
CA PHE A 208 -5.59 -3.88 7.71
C PHE A 208 -4.87 -4.00 6.38
N ALA A 209 -5.43 -3.37 5.35
CA ALA A 209 -4.78 -3.14 4.07
C ALA A 209 -4.33 -1.67 3.98
N GLN A 210 -3.12 -1.46 3.49
CA GLN A 210 -2.57 -0.12 3.28
C GLN A 210 -3.18 0.50 2.03
N ILE A 211 -3.71 1.72 2.15
CA ILE A 211 -4.35 2.44 1.03
C ILE A 211 -3.64 3.77 0.70
N GLY A 212 -2.62 4.15 1.46
CA GLY A 212 -1.78 5.29 1.14
C GLY A 212 -1.10 5.93 2.34
N ALA A 213 -0.86 7.23 2.21
CA ALA A 213 -0.19 8.07 3.18
C ALA A 213 -0.97 9.36 3.39
N LEU A 214 -0.95 9.87 4.62
CA LEU A 214 -1.65 11.07 5.02
C LEU A 214 -0.78 12.29 4.69
N TYR A 215 -1.41 13.29 4.10
CA TYR A 215 -0.81 14.56 3.72
C TYR A 215 -1.60 15.70 4.33
N ILE A 216 -0.90 16.78 4.62
CA ILE A 216 -1.47 18.07 5.01
C ILE A 216 -1.19 19.11 3.95
N PHE A 217 -2.10 20.09 3.88
CA PHE A 217 -1.94 21.23 3.00
C PHE A 217 -0.72 22.05 3.42
N ALA A 218 0.21 22.33 2.51
CA ALA A 218 1.46 23.02 2.82
C ALA A 218 1.44 24.53 2.51
N ASP A 219 0.44 24.98 1.74
CA ASP A 219 0.26 26.38 1.35
C ASP A 219 -0.63 27.16 2.35
N ASP A 220 -1.00 28.40 2.00
CA ASP A 220 -1.93 29.23 2.79
C ASP A 220 -3.37 28.68 2.73
N TRP A 221 -3.68 27.78 3.68
CA TRP A 221 -4.98 27.13 3.79
C TRP A 221 -6.14 28.13 3.88
N GLU A 222 -5.97 29.26 4.58
CA GLU A 222 -7.04 30.25 4.76
C GLU A 222 -7.44 30.89 3.44
N ARG A 223 -6.53 31.00 2.47
CA ARG A 223 -6.83 31.48 1.11
C ARG A 223 -7.38 30.39 0.20
N ALA A 224 -6.94 29.15 0.40
CA ALA A 224 -7.27 28.05 -0.50
C ALA A 224 -8.60 27.34 -0.16
N LYS A 225 -9.04 27.38 1.11
CA LYS A 225 -10.19 26.59 1.60
C LYS A 225 -11.52 26.87 0.90
N ASP A 226 -11.69 28.08 0.35
CA ASP A 226 -12.90 28.49 -0.37
C ASP A 226 -12.80 28.24 -1.89
N SER A 227 -11.68 27.67 -2.36
CA SER A 227 -11.50 27.30 -3.76
C SER A 227 -12.11 25.92 -4.08
N GLY A 228 -12.33 25.63 -5.36
CA GLY A 228 -12.81 24.33 -5.79
C GLY A 228 -11.81 23.20 -5.48
N VAL A 229 -12.31 21.97 -5.33
CA VAL A 229 -11.49 20.78 -4.99
C VAL A 229 -10.29 20.62 -5.93
N ASP A 230 -10.50 20.78 -7.24
CA ASP A 230 -9.42 20.66 -8.23
C ASP A 230 -8.29 21.66 -8.00
N ASN A 231 -8.63 22.88 -7.57
CA ASN A 231 -7.63 23.89 -7.22
C ASN A 231 -6.89 23.51 -5.94
N ILE A 232 -7.62 23.07 -4.90
CA ILE A 232 -7.04 22.63 -3.62
C ILE A 232 -6.07 21.45 -3.83
N VAL A 233 -6.44 20.46 -4.64
CA VAL A 233 -5.59 19.31 -4.94
C VAL A 233 -4.34 19.73 -5.72
N GLY A 234 -4.44 20.74 -6.58
CA GLY A 234 -3.30 21.27 -7.36
C GLY A 234 -2.25 22.06 -6.58
N HIS A 235 -2.47 22.32 -5.28
CA HIS A 235 -1.52 23.02 -4.41
C HIS A 235 -0.40 22.12 -3.85
N ALA A 236 0.52 22.71 -3.08
CA ALA A 236 1.54 21.96 -2.39
C ALA A 236 0.98 21.19 -1.18
N TRP A 237 1.39 19.94 -1.04
CA TRP A 237 1.04 19.04 0.07
C TRP A 237 2.31 18.48 0.71
N ARG A 238 2.28 18.32 2.03
CA ARG A 238 3.39 17.77 2.82
C ARG A 238 2.95 16.47 3.49
N ASP A 239 3.82 15.47 3.41
CA ASP A 239 3.66 14.18 4.06
C ASP A 239 3.69 14.35 5.60
N THR A 240 2.79 13.66 6.32
CA THR A 240 2.70 13.76 7.78
C THR A 240 3.47 12.67 8.53
N GLY A 241 4.06 11.68 7.86
CA GLY A 241 4.64 10.50 8.50
C GLY A 241 3.60 9.42 8.87
N PHE A 242 2.34 9.57 8.46
CA PHE A 242 1.27 8.62 8.79
C PHE A 242 0.85 7.81 7.57
N GLY A 243 0.86 6.48 7.68
CA GLY A 243 0.22 5.60 6.71
C GLY A 243 -1.27 5.58 6.92
N VAL A 244 -2.04 5.49 5.82
CA VAL A 244 -3.49 5.39 5.82
C VAL A 244 -3.88 3.97 5.46
N VAL A 245 -4.75 3.38 6.26
CA VAL A 245 -5.11 1.96 6.16
C VAL A 245 -6.61 1.78 6.28
N VAL A 246 -7.14 0.74 5.62
CA VAL A 246 -8.51 0.26 5.81
C VAL A 246 -8.47 -1.02 6.63
N GLU A 247 -9.31 -1.09 7.66
CA GLU A 247 -9.47 -2.31 8.44
C GLU A 247 -9.97 -3.46 7.57
N VAL A 248 -9.42 -4.66 7.78
CA VAL A 248 -9.79 -5.88 7.07
C VAL A 248 -10.15 -6.92 8.12
N SER A 249 -11.40 -7.36 8.14
CA SER A 249 -11.86 -8.43 9.04
C SER A 249 -11.29 -9.81 8.61
N PRO A 250 -11.38 -10.84 9.46
CA PRO A 250 -10.94 -12.19 9.11
C PRO A 250 -11.59 -12.80 7.86
N ARG A 251 -12.74 -12.25 7.43
CA ARG A 251 -13.46 -12.66 6.20
C ARG A 251 -13.25 -11.68 5.04
N ALA A 252 -12.16 -10.93 5.06
CA ALA A 252 -11.80 -9.92 4.06
C ALA A 252 -12.85 -8.79 3.87
N GLN A 253 -13.77 -8.60 4.83
CA GLN A 253 -14.69 -7.45 4.80
C GLN A 253 -13.97 -6.20 5.30
N LEU A 254 -14.18 -5.09 4.61
CA LEU A 254 -13.55 -3.81 4.91
C LEU A 254 -14.32 -3.04 6.00
N GLY A 255 -13.58 -2.35 6.86
CA GLY A 255 -14.11 -1.57 7.97
C GLY A 255 -13.66 -0.11 7.95
N ALA A 256 -13.34 0.39 9.15
CA ALA A 256 -12.96 1.78 9.36
C ALA A 256 -11.60 2.13 8.74
N ILE A 257 -11.39 3.44 8.52
CA ILE A 257 -10.13 3.99 8.00
C ILE A 257 -9.34 4.58 9.15
N TRP A 258 -8.07 4.17 9.22
CA TRP A 258 -7.15 4.54 10.27
C TRP A 258 -5.90 5.19 9.70
N VAL A 259 -5.25 5.99 10.52
CA VAL A 259 -3.91 6.50 10.29
C VAL A 259 -2.96 5.93 11.33
N ILE A 260 -1.78 5.51 10.91
CA ILE A 260 -0.76 4.87 11.75
C ILE A 260 0.57 5.56 11.50
N TRP A 261 1.24 6.01 12.57
CA TRP A 261 2.55 6.65 12.49
C TRP A 261 3.59 5.66 11.98
N ASN A 262 4.36 6.07 10.98
CA ASN A 262 5.38 5.25 10.37
C ASN A 262 6.70 5.37 11.13
N VAL A 263 7.06 4.31 11.85
CA VAL A 263 8.31 4.22 12.61
C VAL A 263 9.51 3.93 11.70
N TYR A 264 9.26 3.46 10.47
CA TYR A 264 10.27 3.19 9.43
C TYR A 264 9.90 4.02 8.20
N PRO A 265 10.28 5.31 8.16
CA PRO A 265 9.98 6.16 7.01
C PRO A 265 10.44 5.47 5.72
N PRO A 266 9.76 5.68 4.58
CA PRO A 266 10.19 5.09 3.33
C PRO A 266 11.64 5.51 3.02
N HIS A 267 12.45 4.57 2.54
CA HIS A 267 13.83 4.89 2.15
C HIS A 267 13.79 5.93 1.01
N PRO A 268 14.64 6.97 1.02
CA PRO A 268 14.57 8.07 0.05
C PRO A 268 14.74 7.60 -1.40
N ASP A 269 15.46 6.50 -1.62
CA ASP A 269 15.73 5.96 -2.95
C ASP A 269 14.79 4.81 -3.36
N ASP A 270 14.17 4.11 -2.40
CA ASP A 270 13.31 2.94 -2.67
C ASP A 270 12.31 2.69 -1.53
N SER A 271 11.04 3.05 -1.72
CA SER A 271 9.96 2.79 -0.75
C SER A 271 9.71 1.31 -0.45
N SER A 272 10.19 0.41 -1.32
CA SER A 272 10.13 -1.04 -1.12
C SER A 272 11.24 -1.55 -0.20
N GLU A 273 12.20 -0.70 0.18
CA GLU A 273 13.23 -0.97 1.18
C GLU A 273 12.89 -0.36 2.56
N ARG A 274 13.28 -1.10 3.61
CA ARG A 274 13.07 -0.66 4.99
C ARG A 274 14.15 0.35 5.33
N ALA A 275 13.77 1.59 5.61
CA ALA A 275 14.74 2.57 6.12
C ALA A 275 15.09 2.31 7.59
N GLU A 276 15.97 3.15 8.12
CA GLU A 276 16.33 3.12 9.53
C GLU A 276 15.12 3.45 10.42
N ARG A 277 15.05 2.76 11.55
CA ARG A 277 14.02 2.99 12.56
C ARG A 277 14.22 4.39 13.16
N VAL A 278 13.16 5.19 13.20
CA VAL A 278 13.18 6.45 13.94
C VAL A 278 13.00 6.16 15.44
N PRO A 279 13.85 6.71 16.33
CA PRO A 279 13.59 6.67 17.77
C PRO A 279 12.24 7.29 18.09
N THR A 280 11.44 6.62 18.91
CA THR A 280 10.07 7.03 19.23
C THR A 280 9.93 7.54 20.65
N LEU A 281 10.81 7.10 21.55
CA LEU A 281 10.74 7.33 22.99
C LEU A 281 12.04 7.97 23.50
N ASP A 282 11.91 8.80 24.53
CA ASP A 282 13.04 9.31 25.31
C ASP A 282 13.51 8.29 26.36
N ASP A 283 14.56 8.64 27.11
CA ASP A 283 15.14 7.80 28.18
C ASP A 283 14.15 7.50 29.32
N ASN A 284 13.04 8.25 29.41
CA ASN A 284 11.98 8.05 30.41
C ASN A 284 10.79 7.25 29.85
N GLY A 285 10.86 6.77 28.61
CA GLY A 285 9.78 6.04 27.94
C GLY A 285 8.61 6.93 27.51
N SER A 286 8.79 8.25 27.41
CA SER A 286 7.81 9.19 26.87
C SER A 286 8.02 9.40 25.37
N LEU A 287 6.95 9.64 24.60
CA LEU A 287 7.09 9.95 23.17
C LEU A 287 7.98 11.17 22.95
N LEU A 288 8.92 11.06 21.99
CA LEU A 288 9.74 12.21 21.60
C LEU A 288 8.88 13.33 21.02
N PRO A 289 9.30 14.60 21.15
CA PRO A 289 8.47 15.74 20.77
C PRO A 289 8.05 15.77 19.31
N ASP A 290 8.79 15.18 18.38
CA ASP A 290 8.55 15.16 16.94
C ASP A 290 7.74 13.94 16.46
N VAL A 291 7.55 12.95 17.32
CA VAL A 291 6.91 11.68 16.98
C VAL A 291 5.39 11.79 17.06
N GLY A 292 4.70 11.29 16.04
CA GLY A 292 3.24 11.16 16.07
C GLY A 292 2.50 12.50 15.96
N ARG A 293 3.14 13.54 15.40
CA ARG A 293 2.50 14.84 15.14
C ARG A 293 2.04 14.96 13.70
N LEU A 294 0.89 15.59 13.49
CA LEU A 294 0.38 15.90 12.16
C LEU A 294 1.22 16.95 11.43
N TYR A 295 1.87 17.84 12.19
CA TYR A 295 2.77 18.90 11.74
C TYR A 295 3.61 19.44 12.92
N ASP A 296 4.71 20.15 12.63
CA ASP A 296 5.75 20.54 13.59
C ASP A 296 5.22 21.21 14.88
N ASP A 297 4.21 22.07 14.80
CA ASP A 297 3.60 22.79 15.93
C ASP A 297 2.22 22.23 16.36
N SER A 298 1.84 21.04 15.87
CA SER A 298 0.57 20.38 16.21
C SER A 298 0.49 20.07 17.70
N GLN A 299 -0.59 20.48 18.35
CA GLN A 299 -0.86 20.10 19.75
C GLN A 299 -1.37 18.66 19.90
N ALA A 300 -1.73 18.01 18.78
CA ALA A 300 -2.12 16.61 18.75
C ALA A 300 -0.88 15.75 18.55
N GLN A 301 -0.74 14.74 19.42
CA GLN A 301 0.31 13.73 19.37
C GLN A 301 -0.32 12.35 19.59
N PHE A 302 -0.22 11.46 18.60
CA PHE A 302 -0.72 10.09 18.63
C PHE A 302 0.02 9.22 17.61
N MET A 303 0.03 7.90 17.84
CA MET A 303 0.60 6.90 16.95
C MET A 303 -0.45 6.26 16.05
N VAL A 304 -1.71 6.21 16.50
CA VAL A 304 -2.83 5.65 15.73
C VAL A 304 -4.09 6.47 15.98
N ALA A 305 -4.90 6.69 14.94
CA ALA A 305 -6.23 7.27 15.09
C ALA A 305 -7.16 6.83 13.96
N LYS A 306 -8.47 6.73 14.24
CA LYS A 306 -9.52 6.53 13.23
C LYS A 306 -9.86 7.87 12.59
N ILE A 307 -9.99 7.90 11.27
CA ILE A 307 -10.34 9.11 10.49
C ILE A 307 -11.66 8.98 9.72
N ALA A 308 -12.18 7.77 9.53
CA ALA A 308 -13.48 7.52 8.91
C ALA A 308 -14.04 6.15 9.32
N ASP A 309 -15.36 5.96 9.18
CA ASP A 309 -16.02 4.69 9.50
C ASP A 309 -16.02 3.74 8.30
N SER A 310 -15.86 4.25 7.09
CA SER A 310 -15.76 3.43 5.88
C SER A 310 -15.07 4.15 4.71
N LEU A 311 -14.76 3.41 3.65
CA LEU A 311 -14.27 3.97 2.38
C LEU A 311 -15.27 4.93 1.72
N GLU A 312 -16.57 4.79 1.97
CA GLU A 312 -17.60 5.67 1.41
C GLU A 312 -17.47 7.11 1.92
N ASP A 313 -16.97 7.29 3.15
CA ASP A 313 -16.73 8.60 3.75
C ASP A 313 -15.60 9.37 3.04
N LEU A 314 -14.78 8.68 2.23
CA LEU A 314 -13.70 9.29 1.45
C LEU A 314 -14.19 9.91 0.15
N LYS A 315 -15.42 9.58 -0.31
CA LYS A 315 -15.97 10.09 -1.59
C LYS A 315 -16.21 11.59 -1.60
N ARG A 316 -16.29 12.21 -0.42
CA ARG A 316 -16.56 13.65 -0.28
C ARG A 316 -15.69 14.26 0.81
N PRO A 317 -15.11 15.45 0.57
CA PRO A 317 -14.43 16.19 1.62
C PRO A 317 -15.36 16.50 2.80
N ARG A 318 -14.86 16.33 4.02
CA ARG A 318 -15.58 16.57 5.28
C ARG A 318 -14.97 17.75 6.02
N THR A 319 -15.81 18.61 6.58
CA THR A 319 -15.37 19.75 7.38
C THR A 319 -15.40 19.38 8.86
N GLY A 320 -14.30 19.62 9.57
CA GLY A 320 -14.20 19.39 11.01
C GLY A 320 -14.24 17.92 11.41
N PHE A 321 -13.73 17.01 10.56
CA PHE A 321 -13.64 15.60 10.94
C PHE A 321 -12.62 15.41 12.07
N ALA A 322 -12.83 14.41 12.92
CA ALA A 322 -11.98 14.15 14.08
C ALA A 322 -11.02 12.99 13.84
N PHE A 323 -9.92 12.99 14.60
CA PHE A 323 -9.02 11.86 14.77
C PHE A 323 -9.43 11.12 16.05
N GLU A 324 -10.26 10.09 15.90
CA GLU A 324 -10.89 9.36 17.00
C GLU A 324 -10.05 8.17 17.47
N GLY A 325 -10.31 7.67 18.70
CA GLY A 325 -9.66 6.45 19.19
C GLY A 325 -8.13 6.55 19.27
N GLN A 326 -7.60 7.73 19.63
CA GLN A 326 -6.16 8.01 19.60
C GLN A 326 -5.37 7.08 20.52
N VAL A 327 -4.41 6.36 19.96
CA VAL A 327 -3.41 5.59 20.69
C VAL A 327 -2.12 6.41 20.76
N ARG A 328 -1.51 6.55 21.95
CA ARG A 328 -0.36 7.44 22.20
C ARG A 328 0.91 6.70 22.62
N HIS A 329 0.98 5.42 22.31
CA HIS A 329 2.16 4.60 22.51
C HIS A 329 2.47 3.85 21.23
N GLU A 330 3.72 3.45 21.07
CA GLU A 330 4.12 2.66 19.91
C GLU A 330 3.39 1.32 19.90
N CYS A 331 2.79 1.02 18.76
CA CYS A 331 2.04 -0.21 18.54
C CYS A 331 2.91 -1.21 17.78
N GLN A 332 2.64 -2.49 17.98
CA GLN A 332 3.31 -3.55 17.24
C GLN A 332 2.68 -3.68 15.85
N LEU A 333 3.48 -3.53 14.80
CA LEU A 333 3.10 -3.80 13.41
C LEU A 333 3.71 -5.13 12.98
N VAL A 334 2.85 -6.06 12.58
CA VAL A 334 3.21 -7.44 12.23
C VAL A 334 2.74 -7.80 10.83
N ARG A 335 3.23 -8.91 10.29
CA ARG A 335 2.67 -9.48 9.07
C ARG A 335 1.30 -10.10 9.37
N ALA A 336 0.38 -9.98 8.42
CA ALA A 336 -0.84 -10.76 8.43
C ALA A 336 -0.60 -12.10 7.74
N LYS A 337 -1.43 -13.10 8.05
CA LYS A 337 -1.38 -14.43 7.42
C LYS A 337 -2.76 -15.03 7.23
N LEU A 338 -2.84 -15.99 6.33
CA LEU A 338 -4.03 -16.83 6.14
C LEU A 338 -4.00 -18.01 7.11
N VAL A 339 -5.10 -18.25 7.82
CA VAL A 339 -5.23 -19.32 8.81
C VAL A 339 -6.45 -20.20 8.51
N GLY A 340 -6.25 -21.51 8.65
CA GLY A 340 -7.28 -22.53 8.53
C GLY A 340 -7.74 -22.79 7.10
N ASP A 341 -8.63 -23.78 6.95
CA ASP A 341 -9.16 -24.23 5.65
C ASP A 341 -10.02 -23.15 4.96
N HIS A 342 -10.45 -22.13 5.70
CA HIS A 342 -11.26 -21.01 5.22
C HIS A 342 -10.45 -19.76 4.88
N GLN A 343 -9.11 -19.84 4.88
CA GLN A 343 -8.20 -18.73 4.54
C GLN A 343 -8.57 -17.42 5.26
N GLN A 344 -8.73 -17.51 6.58
CA GLN A 344 -9.05 -16.32 7.38
C GLN A 344 -7.82 -15.43 7.54
N ILE A 345 -7.99 -14.12 7.34
CA ILE A 345 -6.92 -13.14 7.54
C ILE A 345 -6.74 -12.91 9.03
N MET A 346 -5.55 -13.18 9.55
CA MET A 346 -5.22 -12.98 10.96
C MET A 346 -3.88 -12.25 11.12
N ARG A 347 -3.81 -11.39 12.14
CA ARG A 347 -2.54 -10.79 12.58
C ARG A 347 -1.71 -11.84 13.31
N GLN A 348 -0.40 -11.73 13.25
CA GLN A 348 0.47 -12.49 14.14
C GLN A 348 0.47 -11.85 15.55
N HIS A 349 0.52 -12.68 16.60
CA HIS A 349 0.72 -12.20 17.95
C HIS A 349 2.13 -12.59 18.40
N ILE A 350 3.02 -11.60 18.53
CA ILE A 350 4.41 -11.86 18.92
C ILE A 350 4.55 -11.41 20.37
N SER A 351 4.52 -12.37 21.30
CA SER A 351 4.80 -12.14 22.72
C SER A 351 6.29 -12.30 22.97
N ARG A 352 6.98 -11.20 23.28
CA ARG A 352 8.35 -11.30 23.81
C ARG A 352 8.25 -11.83 25.24
N SER A 353 8.80 -13.02 25.50
CA SER A 353 8.78 -13.58 26.85
C SER A 353 9.50 -12.64 27.82
N GLU A 354 8.90 -12.38 29.00
CA GLU A 354 9.43 -11.47 30.04
C GLU A 354 10.84 -11.83 30.56
N ARG A 355 11.43 -12.95 30.11
CA ARG A 355 12.76 -13.40 30.56
C ARG A 355 13.91 -12.46 30.18
N GLN A 356 13.72 -11.52 29.25
CA GLN A 356 14.74 -10.50 28.93
C GLN A 356 14.58 -9.18 29.68
N ALA A 357 13.43 -8.90 30.31
CA ALA A 357 13.23 -7.65 31.06
C ALA A 357 13.95 -7.62 32.43
N LYS A 358 14.39 -8.77 32.95
CA LYS A 358 15.03 -8.89 34.28
C LYS A 358 16.54 -9.08 34.28
N MET A 359 17.21 -8.99 33.14
CA MET A 359 18.67 -9.20 33.07
C MET A 359 19.50 -7.91 33.13
N PHE A 360 18.87 -6.76 33.38
CA PHE A 360 19.53 -5.49 33.66
C PHE A 360 18.86 -4.82 34.87
N CYS A 361 19.19 -5.30 36.06
CA CYS A 361 19.06 -4.58 37.33
C CYS A 361 20.35 -4.77 38.11
#